data_AF-A0A4V4HJD1-F1
#
_entry.id   AF-A0A4V4HJD1-F1
#
_cell.length_a   1.000
_cell.length_b   1.000
_cell.length_c   1.000
_cell.angle_alpha   90.00
_cell.angle_beta   90.00
_cell.angle_gamma   90.00
#
_symmetry.space_group_name_H-M   'P 1'
#
loop_
_entity.id
_entity.type
_entity.pdbx_description
1 polymer ?
#
loop_
_entity_poly.entity_id
_entity_poly.type
_entity_poly.pdbx_seq_one_letter_code
_entity_poly.pdbx_strand_id
1 'polypeptide(L)'
;MRPAPRVLQPPAAAVVTISVALCHARVRRKQEWQVSVERPPVPGWYPDPAKSGTRYWDGHYWVASRPERQPYAARAHHRGWGLTLLIFGVFSVLTSPTHPFNPESGETFVERLGIAFLSLVLGLVSAAAGLYLLRGRGPTEKAVQELSAQAAYRRAVAAPRQDANPAAPPTPVEPVRPPMSDAARVAQINALANPDTAQALQNLNHLRYTRVITEDEFRAAKARLLGD
;
A
#
# COMPACT_ATOMS: atom_id res chain seq x y z
N MET A 1 -73.16 -7.89 -23.47
CA MET A 1 -72.55 -8.43 -22.23
C MET A 1 -71.25 -9.14 -22.60
N ARG A 2 -70.10 -8.62 -22.18
CA ARG A 2 -68.78 -9.24 -22.48
C ARG A 2 -68.37 -10.16 -21.33
N PRO A 3 -67.91 -11.40 -21.59
CA PRO A 3 -67.40 -12.28 -20.55
C PRO A 3 -66.08 -11.74 -20.01
N ALA A 4 -65.93 -11.78 -18.68
CA ALA A 4 -64.72 -11.33 -17.98
C ALA A 4 -63.51 -12.23 -18.31
N PRO A 5 -62.30 -11.66 -18.43
CA PRO A 5 -61.11 -12.42 -18.74
C PRO A 5 -60.72 -13.35 -17.58
N ARG A 6 -60.51 -14.63 -17.92
CA ARG A 6 -60.02 -15.67 -17.01
C ARG A 6 -58.54 -15.41 -16.71
N VAL A 7 -58.23 -15.03 -15.47
CA VAL A 7 -56.87 -14.89 -14.97
C VAL A 7 -56.28 -16.28 -14.76
N LEU A 8 -55.33 -16.67 -15.61
CA LEU A 8 -54.56 -17.92 -15.49
C LEU A 8 -53.61 -17.78 -14.30
N GLN A 9 -53.98 -18.41 -13.18
CA GLN A 9 -53.19 -18.47 -11.96
C GLN A 9 -52.03 -19.47 -12.19
N PRO A 10 -50.76 -19.04 -12.11
CA PRO A 10 -49.63 -19.92 -12.36
C PRO A 10 -49.52 -21.00 -11.27
N PRO A 11 -49.08 -22.22 -11.60
CA PRO A 11 -48.93 -23.29 -10.63
C PRO A 11 -47.86 -22.92 -9.59
N ALA A 12 -48.21 -23.09 -8.31
CA ALA A 12 -47.40 -22.70 -7.15
C ALA A 12 -45.95 -23.20 -7.18
N ALA A 13 -45.66 -24.27 -7.92
CA ALA A 13 -44.32 -24.84 -8.06
C ALA A 13 -43.32 -23.92 -8.82
N ALA A 14 -43.77 -23.07 -9.74
CA ALA A 14 -42.88 -22.21 -10.54
C ALA A 14 -42.36 -20.97 -9.78
N VAL A 15 -43.07 -20.55 -8.72
CA VAL A 15 -42.73 -19.34 -7.94
C VAL A 15 -41.57 -19.59 -6.96
N VAL A 16 -41.39 -20.85 -6.53
CA VAL A 16 -40.36 -21.23 -5.56
C VAL A 16 -38.96 -21.25 -6.19
N THR A 17 -38.83 -21.74 -7.43
CA THR A 17 -37.52 -21.88 -8.10
C THR A 17 -36.90 -20.52 -8.46
N ILE A 18 -37.70 -19.54 -8.85
CA ILE A 18 -37.23 -18.18 -9.19
C ILE A 18 -36.73 -17.44 -7.93
N SER A 19 -37.38 -17.66 -6.78
CA SER A 19 -36.99 -17.04 -5.52
C SER A 19 -35.63 -17.54 -4.99
N VAL A 20 -35.33 -18.84 -5.18
CA VAL A 20 -34.02 -19.42 -4.77
C VAL A 20 -32.89 -18.90 -5.67
N ALA A 21 -33.11 -18.80 -6.98
CA ALA A 21 -32.12 -18.26 -7.91
C ALA A 21 -31.78 -16.78 -7.63
N LEU A 22 -32.77 -15.95 -7.30
CA LEU A 22 -32.54 -14.55 -6.89
C LEU A 22 -31.82 -14.45 -5.54
N CYS A 23 -32.07 -15.38 -4.60
CA CYS A 23 -31.43 -15.38 -3.30
C CYS A 23 -29.92 -15.70 -3.41
N HIS A 24 -29.54 -16.67 -4.25
CA HIS A 24 -28.13 -17.00 -4.50
C HIS A 24 -27.36 -15.87 -5.22
N ALA A 25 -28.01 -15.16 -6.14
CA ALA A 25 -27.40 -14.01 -6.83
C ALA A 25 -27.14 -12.81 -5.90
N ARG A 26 -27.91 -12.67 -4.81
CA ARG A 26 -27.80 -11.53 -3.87
C ARG A 26 -26.74 -11.74 -2.79
N VAL A 27 -26.56 -12.99 -2.33
CA VAL A 27 -25.49 -13.35 -1.38
C VAL A 27 -24.11 -13.24 -2.04
N ARG A 28 -23.97 -13.63 -3.32
CA ARG A 28 -22.74 -13.37 -4.10
C ARG A 28 -22.42 -11.87 -4.17
N ARG A 29 -23.42 -11.02 -4.40
CA ARG A 29 -23.21 -9.58 -4.55
C ARG A 29 -22.69 -8.91 -3.27
N LYS A 30 -23.19 -9.29 -2.09
CA LYS A 30 -22.69 -8.73 -0.81
C LYS A 30 -21.28 -9.21 -0.45
N GLN A 31 -20.90 -10.44 -0.83
CA GLN A 31 -19.53 -10.90 -0.68
C GLN A 31 -18.59 -10.22 -1.70
N GLU A 32 -19.05 -9.91 -2.92
CA GLU A 32 -18.26 -9.12 -3.89
C GLU A 32 -17.94 -7.71 -3.39
N TRP A 33 -18.82 -7.05 -2.64
CA TRP A 33 -18.54 -5.72 -2.07
C TRP A 33 -17.49 -5.73 -0.95
N GLN A 34 -17.23 -6.87 -0.29
CA GLN A 34 -16.11 -7.01 0.65
C GLN A 34 -14.81 -7.52 -0.01
N VAL A 35 -14.88 -8.00 -1.25
CA VAL A 35 -13.75 -8.69 -1.90
C VAL A 35 -12.83 -7.75 -2.68
N SER A 36 -13.21 -6.49 -2.93
CA SER A 36 -12.35 -5.58 -3.71
C SER A 36 -12.32 -4.17 -3.17
N VAL A 37 -11.84 -3.98 -1.93
CA VAL A 37 -10.94 -2.82 -1.72
C VAL A 37 -9.64 -3.21 -2.42
N GLU A 38 -9.67 -3.16 -3.76
CA GLU A 38 -8.49 -3.32 -4.60
C GLU A 38 -7.40 -2.47 -3.98
N ARG A 39 -6.28 -3.11 -3.65
CA ARG A 39 -5.08 -2.42 -3.17
C ARG A 39 -4.91 -1.18 -4.03
N PRO A 40 -4.93 0.03 -3.45
CA PRO A 40 -4.84 1.23 -4.25
C PRO A 40 -3.57 1.14 -5.11
N PRO A 41 -3.65 1.44 -6.41
CA PRO A 41 -2.53 1.22 -7.32
C PRO A 41 -1.35 2.15 -7.03
N VAL A 42 -1.57 3.21 -6.24
CA VAL A 42 -0.58 4.25 -5.98
C VAL A 42 -0.54 4.56 -4.49
N PRO A 43 0.64 4.72 -3.88
CA PRO A 43 0.77 5.19 -2.50
C PRO A 43 0.11 6.56 -2.30
N GLY A 44 -0.69 6.73 -1.25
CA GLY A 44 -1.50 7.94 -1.07
C GLY A 44 -2.43 7.93 0.13
N TRP A 45 -3.06 9.07 0.41
CA TRP A 45 -4.06 9.19 1.47
C TRP A 45 -5.45 8.83 0.93
N TYR A 46 -6.10 7.86 1.57
CA TYR A 46 -7.44 7.41 1.22
C TYR A 46 -8.39 7.56 2.41
N PRO A 47 -9.70 7.77 2.16
CA PRO A 47 -10.68 7.75 3.22
C PRO A 47 -10.74 6.36 3.86
N ASP A 48 -10.73 6.34 5.18
CA ASP A 48 -10.87 5.11 5.94
C ASP A 48 -12.36 4.72 6.03
N PRO A 49 -12.78 3.54 5.54
CA PRO A 49 -14.18 3.13 5.66
C PRO A 49 -14.56 2.72 7.09
N ALA A 50 -13.58 2.40 7.96
CA ALA A 50 -13.83 1.90 9.31
C ALA A 50 -13.74 2.98 10.40
N LYS A 51 -13.13 4.13 10.10
CA LYS A 51 -13.07 5.30 11.01
C LYS A 51 -13.32 6.56 10.21
N SER A 52 -13.89 7.60 10.80
CA SER A 52 -14.18 8.89 10.15
C SER A 52 -12.92 9.74 9.85
N GLY A 53 -11.89 9.13 9.24
CA GLY A 53 -10.59 9.73 8.99
C GLY A 53 -9.93 9.29 7.68
N THR A 54 -8.63 9.53 7.57
CA THR A 54 -7.81 9.13 6.40
C THR A 54 -6.71 8.18 6.83
N ARG A 55 -6.44 7.13 6.05
CA ARG A 55 -5.28 6.24 6.18
C ARG A 55 -4.35 6.42 4.99
N TYR A 56 -3.05 6.23 5.19
CA TYR A 56 -2.07 6.24 4.11
C TYR A 56 -1.86 4.81 3.59
N TRP A 57 -1.94 4.63 2.28
CA TRP A 57 -1.48 3.41 1.61
C TRP A 57 -0.03 3.62 1.20
N ASP A 58 0.88 2.77 1.67
CA ASP A 58 2.30 2.85 1.34
C ASP A 58 2.69 2.03 0.09
N GLY A 59 1.73 1.31 -0.51
CA GLY A 59 1.96 0.37 -1.62
C GLY A 59 1.84 -1.10 -1.20
N HIS A 60 1.97 -1.40 0.09
CA HIS A 60 1.94 -2.75 0.66
C HIS A 60 0.92 -2.90 1.79
N TYR A 61 0.83 -1.92 2.68
CA TYR A 61 0.01 -1.91 3.88
C TYR A 61 -0.67 -0.55 4.11
N TRP A 62 -1.73 -0.57 4.92
CA TRP A 62 -2.41 0.64 5.39
C TRP A 62 -1.75 1.13 6.68
N VAL A 63 -1.24 2.36 6.67
CA VAL A 63 -0.60 3.01 7.82
C VAL A 63 -1.58 3.99 8.46
N ALA A 64 -1.79 3.84 9.77
CA ALA A 64 -2.76 4.63 10.54
C ALA A 64 -2.24 6.04 10.90
N SER A 65 -0.93 6.19 11.02
CA SER A 65 -0.28 7.46 11.35
C SER A 65 0.33 8.10 10.11
N ARG A 66 0.24 9.43 9.99
CA ARG A 66 1.10 10.19 9.06
C ARG A 66 2.54 9.80 9.37
N PRO A 67 3.33 9.32 8.40
CA PRO A 67 4.76 9.25 8.63
C PRO A 67 5.19 10.65 9.06
N GLU A 68 5.87 10.70 10.21
CA GLU A 68 6.35 11.96 10.77
C GLU A 68 7.15 12.66 9.68
N ARG A 69 6.80 13.91 9.38
CA ARG A 69 7.55 14.68 8.38
C ARG A 69 8.99 14.67 8.86
N GLN A 70 9.89 14.05 8.09
CA GLN A 70 11.31 14.08 8.45
C GLN A 70 11.71 15.56 8.55
N PRO A 71 12.14 16.03 9.73
CA PRO A 71 12.63 17.39 9.84
C PRO A 71 13.81 17.52 8.86
N TYR A 72 13.88 18.66 8.16
CA TYR A 72 14.96 18.99 7.22
C TYR A 72 14.90 18.38 5.81
N ALA A 73 13.73 17.99 5.31
CA ALA A 73 13.55 17.70 3.88
C ALA A 73 13.94 18.92 3.01
N ALA A 74 14.90 18.75 2.10
CA ALA A 74 15.43 19.84 1.28
C ALA A 74 14.36 20.40 0.32
N ARG A 75 14.29 21.74 0.21
CA ARG A 75 13.36 22.44 -0.71
C ARG A 75 13.60 22.11 -2.19
N ALA A 76 14.82 21.71 -2.57
CA ALA A 76 15.21 21.41 -3.95
C ALA A 76 15.88 20.03 -4.06
N HIS A 77 15.49 19.26 -5.08
CA HIS A 77 16.09 17.95 -5.36
C HIS A 77 16.93 18.06 -6.63
N HIS A 78 18.25 18.09 -6.48
CA HIS A 78 19.18 18.05 -7.59
C HIS A 78 20.20 16.94 -7.33
N ARG A 79 19.84 15.70 -7.66
CA ARG A 79 20.70 14.51 -7.46
C ARG A 79 22.09 14.70 -8.08
N GLY A 80 22.16 15.27 -9.29
CA GLY A 80 23.43 15.55 -9.96
C GLY A 80 24.31 16.48 -9.14
N TRP A 81 23.80 17.67 -8.80
CA TRP A 81 24.55 18.65 -7.99
C TRP A 81 24.92 18.15 -6.60
N GLY A 82 24.01 17.41 -5.94
CA GLY A 82 24.30 16.83 -4.63
C GLY A 82 25.46 15.84 -4.68
N LEU A 83 25.50 14.99 -5.70
CA LEU A 83 26.59 14.04 -5.91
C LEU A 83 27.91 14.75 -6.26
N THR A 84 27.88 15.75 -7.15
CA THR A 84 29.06 16.54 -7.52
C THR A 84 29.68 17.24 -6.31
N LEU A 85 28.87 17.90 -5.48
CA LEU A 85 29.34 18.59 -4.27
C LEU A 85 29.88 17.61 -3.22
N LEU A 86 29.27 16.43 -3.10
CA LEU A 86 29.76 15.39 -2.20
C LEU A 86 31.15 14.89 -2.64
N ILE A 87 31.30 14.53 -3.92
CA ILE A 87 32.58 14.05 -4.48
C ILE A 87 33.65 15.13 -4.34
N PHE A 88 33.33 16.38 -4.71
CA PHE A 88 34.25 17.51 -4.59
C PHE A 88 34.67 17.75 -3.14
N GLY A 89 33.71 17.76 -2.20
CA GLY A 89 33.99 17.97 -0.78
C GLY A 89 34.90 16.88 -0.20
N VAL A 90 34.61 15.61 -0.49
CA VAL A 90 35.44 14.48 -0.05
C VAL A 90 36.83 14.53 -0.67
N PHE A 91 36.92 14.83 -1.97
CA PHE A 91 38.20 14.95 -2.65
C PHE A 91 39.06 16.09 -2.09
N SER A 92 38.44 17.25 -1.81
CA SER A 92 39.11 18.41 -1.19
C SER A 92 39.68 18.09 0.19
N VAL A 93 38.97 17.29 0.99
CA VAL A 93 39.47 16.86 2.32
C VAL A 93 40.62 15.87 2.18
N LEU A 94 40.53 14.94 1.22
CA LEU A 94 41.58 13.94 0.98
C LEU A 94 42.87 14.53 0.40
N THR A 95 42.79 15.61 -0.39
CA THR A 95 43.96 16.28 -0.98
C THR A 95 44.58 17.35 -0.08
N SER A 96 43.88 17.83 0.94
CA SER A 96 44.39 18.85 1.89
C SER A 96 45.72 18.49 2.59
N PRO A 97 45.94 17.26 3.10
CA PRO A 97 47.15 16.95 3.88
C PRO A 97 48.44 16.82 3.04
N THR A 98 48.38 16.83 1.71
CA THR A 98 49.60 16.70 0.88
C THR A 98 50.34 18.02 0.68
N HIS A 99 49.68 19.16 0.90
CA HIS A 99 50.25 20.48 0.61
C HIS A 99 51.29 21.01 1.62
N PRO A 100 51.19 20.80 2.95
CA PRO A 100 52.15 21.41 3.89
C PRO A 100 53.55 20.77 3.81
N PHE A 101 53.66 19.54 3.27
CA PHE A 101 54.91 18.78 3.24
C PHE A 101 55.77 19.00 2.00
N ASN A 102 55.38 19.88 1.06
CA ASN A 102 56.21 20.19 -0.09
C ASN A 102 57.16 21.37 0.22
N PRO A 103 58.45 21.15 0.51
CA PRO A 103 59.36 22.22 0.90
C PRO A 103 59.68 23.21 -0.24
N GLU A 104 59.34 22.91 -1.49
CA GLU A 104 59.75 23.70 -2.66
C GLU A 104 58.86 24.92 -2.95
N SER A 105 57.68 25.05 -2.33
CA SER A 105 56.88 26.28 -2.51
C SER A 105 57.51 27.42 -1.70
N GLY A 106 57.90 28.52 -2.34
CA GLY A 106 58.51 29.68 -1.66
C GLY A 106 57.60 30.43 -0.67
N GLU A 107 56.53 29.80 -0.19
CA GLU A 107 55.50 30.33 0.71
C GLU A 107 55.85 30.08 2.18
N THR A 108 55.41 31.00 3.04
CA THR A 108 55.60 30.88 4.49
C THR A 108 54.75 29.75 5.09
N PHE A 109 55.21 29.18 6.21
CA PHE A 109 54.47 28.12 6.91
C PHE A 109 53.02 28.52 7.27
N VAL A 110 52.81 29.79 7.65
CA VAL A 110 51.49 30.32 8.01
C VAL A 110 50.54 30.36 6.82
N GLU A 111 51.01 30.77 5.64
CA GLU A 111 50.21 30.76 4.40
C GLU A 111 49.78 29.34 4.02
N ARG A 112 50.71 28.37 4.10
CA ARG A 112 50.42 26.96 3.83
C ARG A 112 49.36 26.40 4.77
N LEU A 113 49.47 26.71 6.06
CA LEU A 113 48.50 26.29 7.07
C LEU A 113 47.12 26.92 6.81
N GLY A 114 47.11 28.20 6.41
CA GLY A 114 45.89 28.93 6.05
C GLY A 114 45.17 28.32 4.85
N ILE A 115 45.89 27.99 3.77
CA ILE A 115 45.34 27.35 2.57
C ILE A 115 44.79 25.96 2.92
N ALA A 116 45.54 25.16 3.68
CA ALA A 116 45.10 23.83 4.10
C ALA A 116 43.81 23.90 4.94
N PHE A 117 43.74 24.79 5.93
CA PHE A 117 42.54 24.97 6.75
C PHE A 117 41.33 25.44 5.93
N LEU A 118 41.53 26.40 5.01
CA LEU A 118 40.46 26.88 4.13
C LEU A 118 39.92 25.73 3.23
N SER A 119 40.82 24.93 2.65
CA SER A 119 40.43 23.76 1.84
C SER A 119 39.65 22.71 2.63
N LEU A 120 40.01 22.51 3.90
CA LEU A 120 39.33 21.58 4.80
C LEU A 120 37.91 22.06 5.12
N VAL A 121 37.76 23.32 5.52
CA VAL A 121 36.45 23.92 5.83
C VAL A 121 35.55 23.93 4.59
N LEU A 122 36.09 24.35 3.44
CA LEU A 122 35.35 24.37 2.18
C LEU A 122 34.92 22.96 1.74
N GLY A 123 35.80 21.97 1.92
CA GLY A 123 35.52 20.56 1.65
C GLY A 123 34.39 20.01 2.52
N LEU A 124 34.43 20.27 3.83
CA LEU A 124 33.39 19.85 4.78
C LEU A 124 32.04 20.50 4.49
N VAL A 125 32.02 21.81 4.23
CA VAL A 125 30.79 22.54 3.88
C VAL A 125 30.19 22.00 2.58
N SER A 126 31.02 21.74 1.57
CA SER A 126 30.58 21.17 0.29
C SER A 126 30.03 19.75 0.46
N ALA A 127 30.69 18.90 1.25
CA ALA A 127 30.21 17.55 1.54
C ALA A 127 28.88 17.55 2.29
N ALA A 128 28.73 18.42 3.31
CA ALA A 128 27.49 18.57 4.06
C ALA A 128 26.34 19.07 3.16
N ALA A 129 26.61 20.05 2.29
CA ALA A 129 25.64 20.54 1.31
C ALA A 129 25.26 19.46 0.29
N GLY A 130 26.23 18.68 -0.20
CA GLY A 130 26.01 17.54 -1.09
C GLY A 130 25.12 16.48 -0.44
N LEU A 131 25.42 16.09 0.80
CA LEU A 131 24.62 15.14 1.57
C LEU A 131 23.19 15.65 1.81
N TYR A 132 23.04 16.95 2.11
CA TYR A 132 21.73 17.60 2.27
C TYR A 132 20.89 17.53 0.99
N LEU A 133 21.50 17.76 -0.19
CA LEU A 133 20.81 17.65 -1.48
C LEU A 133 20.46 16.19 -1.85
N LEU A 134 21.29 15.23 -1.45
CA LEU A 134 21.07 13.80 -1.69
C LEU A 134 19.95 13.21 -0.82
N ARG A 135 19.70 13.78 0.38
CA ARG A 135 18.68 13.32 1.33
C ARG A 135 17.24 13.40 0.79
N GLY A 136 17.04 14.08 -0.33
CA GLY A 136 15.80 14.05 -1.09
C GLY A 136 14.72 15.00 -0.61
N ARG A 137 13.72 15.22 -1.47
CA ARG A 137 12.52 15.98 -1.12
C ARG A 137 11.58 15.08 -0.32
N GLY A 138 11.23 15.53 0.88
CA GLY A 138 9.95 15.15 1.48
C GLY A 138 8.80 15.56 0.55
N PRO A 139 7.62 14.92 0.65
CA PRO A 139 6.47 15.22 -0.22
C PRO A 139 6.16 16.71 -0.19
N THR A 140 6.24 17.37 -1.35
CA THR A 140 6.04 18.82 -1.46
C THR A 140 4.60 19.17 -1.15
N GLU A 141 4.36 20.31 -0.51
CA GLU A 141 3.00 20.74 -0.15
C GLU A 141 2.09 20.84 -1.37
N LYS A 142 2.62 21.28 -2.51
CA LYS A 142 1.89 21.30 -3.78
C LYS A 142 1.51 19.89 -4.24
N ALA A 143 2.43 18.93 -4.19
CA ALA A 143 2.11 17.55 -4.58
C ALA A 143 1.06 16.94 -3.64
N VAL A 144 1.13 17.22 -2.33
CA VAL A 144 0.11 16.77 -1.37
C VAL A 144 -1.23 17.44 -1.65
N GLN A 145 -1.24 18.74 -1.95
CA GLN A 145 -2.45 19.50 -2.25
C GLN A 145 -3.10 19.03 -3.55
N GLU A 146 -2.32 18.79 -4.59
CA GLU A 146 -2.77 18.27 -5.88
C GLU A 146 -3.31 16.84 -5.74
N LEU A 147 -2.63 15.98 -4.99
CA LEU A 147 -3.12 14.63 -4.67
C LEU A 147 -4.44 14.69 -3.90
N SER A 148 -4.57 15.63 -2.95
CA SER A 148 -5.80 15.81 -2.17
C SER A 148 -6.95 16.35 -3.01
N ALA A 149 -6.69 17.27 -3.94
CA ALA A 149 -7.68 17.81 -4.87
C ALA A 149 -8.15 16.72 -5.85
N GLN A 150 -7.23 15.89 -6.34
CA GLN A 150 -7.55 14.76 -7.20
C GLN A 150 -8.38 13.69 -6.47
N ALA A 151 -8.09 13.44 -5.19
CA ALA A 151 -8.90 12.56 -4.35
C ALA A 151 -10.31 13.12 -4.11
N ALA A 152 -10.43 14.44 -3.88
CA ALA A 152 -11.73 15.11 -3.73
C ALA A 152 -12.56 15.02 -5.03
N TYR A 153 -11.94 15.24 -6.19
CA TYR A 153 -12.60 15.07 -7.49
C TYR A 153 -13.13 13.65 -7.69
N ARG A 154 -12.31 12.62 -7.39
CA ARG A 154 -12.76 11.21 -7.49
C ARG A 154 -13.94 10.90 -6.58
N ARG A 155 -13.98 11.47 -5.36
CA ARG A 155 -15.12 11.31 -4.44
C ARG A 155 -16.38 11.98 -4.99
N ALA A 156 -16.27 13.18 -5.55
CA ALA A 156 -17.39 13.90 -6.14
C ALA A 156 -18.01 13.13 -7.32
N VAL A 157 -17.17 12.49 -8.15
CA VAL A 157 -17.64 11.66 -9.27
C VAL A 157 -18.24 10.32 -8.81
N ALA A 158 -17.79 9.77 -7.68
CA ALA A 158 -18.29 8.49 -7.16
C ALA A 158 -19.62 8.59 -6.38
N ALA A 159 -19.92 9.74 -5.78
CA ALA A 159 -21.09 9.95 -4.91
C ALA A 159 -22.47 9.73 -5.57
N PRO A 160 -22.75 10.07 -6.85
CA PRO A 160 -24.13 10.06 -7.36
C PRO A 160 -24.73 8.68 -7.63
N ARG A 161 -23.97 7.57 -7.48
CA ARG A 161 -24.46 6.24 -7.86
C ARG A 161 -25.18 5.48 -6.74
N GLN A 162 -25.15 5.96 -5.50
CA GLN A 162 -25.74 5.23 -4.37
C GLN A 162 -27.25 5.46 -4.17
N ASP A 163 -27.79 6.61 -4.57
CA ASP A 163 -29.20 6.94 -4.32
C ASP A 163 -30.18 6.39 -5.36
N ALA A 164 -29.68 5.87 -6.48
CA ALA A 164 -30.49 5.36 -7.59
C ALA A 164 -30.70 3.83 -7.54
N ASN A 165 -30.75 3.21 -6.35
CA ASN A 165 -31.24 1.83 -6.21
C ASN A 165 -32.60 1.78 -5.48
N PRO A 166 -33.69 2.24 -6.12
CA PRO A 166 -35.03 2.05 -5.59
C PRO A 166 -35.39 0.56 -5.66
N ALA A 167 -35.97 0.05 -4.58
CA ALA A 167 -36.45 -1.34 -4.39
C ALA A 167 -35.38 -2.36 -3.94
N ALA A 168 -35.01 -2.29 -2.66
CA ALA A 168 -34.53 -3.47 -1.93
C ALA A 168 -35.74 -4.24 -1.36
N PRO A 169 -36.10 -5.44 -1.89
CA PRO A 169 -37.14 -6.29 -1.29
C PRO A 169 -36.73 -6.82 0.10
N PRO A 170 -37.73 -7.15 0.96
CA PRO A 170 -37.55 -7.54 2.36
C PRO A 170 -36.62 -8.74 2.51
N THR A 171 -35.73 -8.66 3.50
CA THR A 171 -34.69 -9.65 3.81
C THR A 171 -35.27 -11.02 4.19
N PRO A 172 -34.92 -12.10 3.48
CA PRO A 172 -35.21 -13.47 3.89
C PRO A 172 -34.25 -13.94 5.01
N VAL A 173 -34.82 -14.69 5.95
CA VAL A 173 -34.19 -15.27 7.15
C VAL A 173 -32.96 -16.12 6.78
N GLU A 174 -31.86 -15.89 7.49
CA GLU A 174 -30.54 -16.49 7.24
C GLU A 174 -30.54 -18.02 7.44
N PRO A 175 -29.99 -18.83 6.53
CA PRO A 175 -29.89 -20.28 6.70
C PRO A 175 -28.79 -20.62 7.69
N VAL A 176 -29.16 -21.37 8.72
CA VAL A 176 -28.29 -21.91 9.76
C VAL A 176 -27.13 -22.70 9.12
N ARG A 177 -25.89 -22.19 9.21
CA ARG A 177 -24.69 -22.98 8.89
C ARG A 177 -24.59 -24.15 9.87
N PRO A 178 -24.23 -25.36 9.41
CA PRO A 178 -23.95 -26.46 10.31
C PRO A 178 -22.79 -26.07 11.24
N PRO A 179 -22.86 -26.36 12.54
CA PRO A 179 -21.79 -26.07 13.47
C PRO A 179 -20.57 -26.90 13.07
N MET A 180 -19.47 -26.24 12.67
CA MET A 180 -18.14 -26.87 12.72
C MET A 180 -17.94 -27.36 14.15
N SER A 181 -17.54 -28.62 14.33
CA SER A 181 -17.22 -29.13 15.66
C SER A 181 -16.08 -28.31 16.26
N ASP A 182 -16.15 -28.02 17.55
CA ASP A 182 -15.12 -27.25 18.25
C ASP A 182 -13.73 -27.90 18.13
N ALA A 183 -13.69 -29.22 17.98
CA ALA A 183 -12.47 -29.98 17.69
C ALA A 183 -11.79 -29.57 16.38
N ALA A 184 -12.55 -29.37 15.29
CA ALA A 184 -11.98 -28.93 14.02
C ALA A 184 -11.46 -27.48 14.10
N ARG A 185 -12.11 -26.62 14.87
CA ARG A 185 -11.62 -25.24 15.12
C ARG A 185 -10.32 -25.23 15.91
N VAL A 186 -10.22 -26.02 16.98
CA VAL A 186 -9.00 -26.08 17.81
C VAL A 186 -7.83 -26.67 17.02
N ALA A 187 -8.06 -27.71 16.22
CA ALA A 187 -7.04 -28.28 15.34
C ALA A 187 -6.52 -27.26 14.33
N GLN A 188 -7.41 -26.46 13.72
CA GLN A 188 -7.02 -25.42 12.77
C GLN A 188 -6.24 -24.26 13.43
N ILE A 189 -6.62 -23.87 14.65
CA ILE A 189 -5.90 -22.85 15.42
C ILE A 189 -4.50 -23.35 15.82
N ASN A 190 -4.36 -24.60 16.26
CA ASN A 190 -3.07 -25.20 16.60
C ASN A 190 -2.18 -25.41 15.36
N ALA A 191 -2.75 -25.76 14.21
CA ALA A 191 -2.02 -25.86 12.96
C ALA A 191 -1.48 -24.49 12.50
N LEU A 192 -2.26 -23.41 12.68
CA LEU A 192 -1.81 -22.05 12.37
C LEU A 192 -0.76 -21.51 13.37
N ALA A 193 -0.70 -22.06 14.57
CA ALA A 193 0.29 -21.68 15.58
C ALA A 193 1.67 -22.32 15.36
N ASN A 194 1.78 -23.34 14.51
CA ASN A 194 3.06 -23.97 14.20
C ASN A 194 3.87 -23.08 13.21
N PRO A 195 5.10 -22.65 13.57
CA PRO A 195 5.92 -21.79 12.72
C PRO A 195 6.23 -22.41 11.35
N ASP A 196 6.39 -23.73 11.29
CA ASP A 196 6.70 -24.45 10.05
C ASP A 196 5.52 -24.40 9.06
N THR A 197 4.30 -24.54 9.58
CA THR A 197 3.06 -24.45 8.81
C THR A 197 2.84 -23.03 8.28
N ALA A 198 3.16 -22.01 9.09
CA ALA A 198 3.10 -20.61 8.66
C ALA A 198 4.10 -20.31 7.53
N GLN A 199 5.32 -20.83 7.63
CA GLN A 199 6.35 -20.65 6.58
C GLN A 199 5.94 -21.36 5.28
N ALA A 200 5.39 -22.57 5.36
CA ALA A 200 4.90 -23.29 4.19
C ALA A 200 3.74 -22.55 3.49
N LEU A 201 2.82 -21.94 4.25
CA LEU A 201 1.75 -21.10 3.70
C LEU A 201 2.27 -19.82 3.03
N GLN A 202 3.34 -19.21 3.56
CA GLN A 202 3.99 -18.07 2.92
C GLN A 202 4.64 -18.48 1.58
N ASN A 203 5.33 -19.62 1.55
CA ASN A 203 5.93 -20.16 0.33
C ASN A 203 4.87 -20.46 -0.73
N LEU A 204 3.74 -21.07 -0.35
CA LEU A 204 2.62 -21.31 -1.27
C LEU A 204 2.03 -20.00 -1.83
N ASN A 205 1.88 -18.96 -1.00
CA ASN A 205 1.43 -17.66 -1.47
C ASN A 205 2.44 -16.99 -2.42
N HIS A 206 3.74 -17.16 -2.15
CA HIS A 206 4.79 -16.66 -3.04
C HIS A 206 4.73 -17.33 -4.42
N LEU A 207 4.61 -18.67 -4.47
CA LEU A 207 4.47 -19.44 -5.70
C LEU A 207 3.22 -19.07 -6.51
N ARG A 208 2.11 -18.77 -5.82
CA ARG A 208 0.88 -18.27 -6.45
C ARG A 208 1.09 -16.87 -7.04
N TYR A 209 1.79 -15.99 -6.34
CA TYR A 209 2.06 -14.63 -6.82
C TYR A 209 2.98 -14.61 -8.03
N THR A 210 4.01 -15.46 -8.05
CA THR A 210 4.90 -15.64 -9.21
C THR A 210 4.26 -16.42 -10.36
N ARG A 211 2.99 -16.84 -10.20
CA ARG A 211 2.22 -17.64 -11.17
C ARG A 211 2.88 -18.99 -11.51
N VAL A 212 3.68 -19.54 -10.60
CA VAL A 212 4.30 -20.87 -10.74
C VAL A 212 3.28 -21.99 -10.49
N ILE A 213 2.27 -21.73 -9.65
CA ILE A 213 1.16 -22.65 -9.39
C ILE A 213 -0.19 -21.97 -9.69
N THR A 214 -1.17 -22.79 -10.04
CA THR A 214 -2.56 -22.39 -10.27
C THR A 214 -3.37 -22.28 -8.98
N GLU A 215 -4.56 -21.68 -9.03
CA GLU A 215 -5.45 -21.53 -7.87
C GLU A 215 -5.90 -22.88 -7.30
N ASP A 216 -6.15 -23.85 -8.17
CA ASP A 216 -6.61 -25.19 -7.78
C ASP A 216 -5.50 -25.99 -7.11
N GLU A 217 -4.27 -25.89 -7.62
CA GLU A 217 -3.07 -26.46 -6.99
C GLU A 217 -2.79 -25.83 -5.62
N PHE A 218 -2.96 -24.51 -5.49
CA PHE A 218 -2.85 -23.82 -4.21
C PHE A 218 -3.89 -24.32 -3.19
N ARG A 219 -5.15 -24.50 -3.61
CA ARG A 219 -6.21 -25.00 -2.72
C ARG A 219 -5.95 -26.44 -2.27
N ALA A 220 -5.53 -27.30 -3.19
CA ALA A 220 -5.19 -28.70 -2.89
C ALA A 220 -3.96 -28.79 -1.96
N ALA A 221 -2.92 -28.00 -2.21
CA ALA A 221 -1.74 -27.95 -1.36
C ALA A 221 -2.06 -27.42 0.04
N LYS A 222 -2.91 -26.39 0.13
CA LYS A 222 -3.38 -25.84 1.41
C LYS A 222 -4.20 -26.85 2.21
N ALA A 223 -5.10 -27.61 1.56
CA ALA A 223 -5.88 -28.67 2.22
C ALA A 223 -4.96 -29.75 2.81
N ARG A 224 -3.99 -30.25 2.04
CA ARG A 224 -2.97 -31.21 2.51
C ARG A 224 -2.16 -30.69 3.69
N LEU A 225 -1.87 -29.39 3.72
CA LEU A 225 -1.09 -28.75 4.77
C LEU A 225 -1.88 -28.56 6.08
N LEU A 226 -3.22 -28.50 5.99
CA LEU A 226 -4.12 -28.36 7.13
C LEU A 226 -4.69 -29.70 7.60
N GLY A 227 -4.39 -30.80 6.91
CA GLY A 227 -4.81 -32.16 7.27
C GLY A 227 -6.23 -32.53 6.86
N ASP A 228 -6.77 -31.88 5.83
CA ASP A 228 -8.06 -32.22 5.19
C ASP A 228 -7.93 -33.39 4.19
#